data_AF-A0AAV4VDE7-F1
#
_entry.id   AF-A0AAV4VDE7-F1
#
_cell.length_a   1.000
_cell.length_b   1.000
_cell.length_c   1.000
_cell.angle_alpha   90.00
_cell.angle_beta   90.00
_cell.angle_gamma   90.00
#
_symmetry.space_group_name_H-M   'P 1'
#
loop_
_entity.id
_entity.type
_entity.pdbx_description
1 polymer ?
#
loop_
_entity_poly.entity_id
_entity_poly.type
_entity_poly.pdbx_seq_one_letter_code
_entity_poly.pdbx_strand_id
1 'polypeptide(L)'
;MKLPRISLDKFSGDICRFQEFWPQYEAAIHENENLQDIEKFNYLKSLLTDSAATAISGLPLTPENYRKAVEILKERFGKKKF
;
A
#
# COMPACT_ATOMS: atom_id res chain seq x y z
N MET A 1 2.94 8.50 -20.78
CA MET A 1 3.74 9.32 -19.84
C MET A 1 4.33 8.37 -18.81
N LYS A 2 5.65 8.38 -18.59
CA LYS A 2 6.28 7.53 -17.55
C LYS A 2 6.06 8.22 -16.21
N LEU A 3 5.35 7.56 -15.30
CA LEU A 3 5.26 8.02 -13.91
C LEU A 3 6.68 8.28 -13.41
N PRO A 4 6.94 9.40 -12.70
CA PRO A 4 8.21 9.56 -12.01
C PRO A 4 8.43 8.28 -11.21
N ARG A 5 9.64 7.72 -11.27
CA ARG A 5 10.04 6.64 -10.37
C ARG A 5 10.03 7.25 -8.97
N ILE A 6 8.85 7.36 -8.38
CA ILE A 6 8.68 7.66 -6.96
C ILE A 6 9.27 6.41 -6.33
N SER A 7 10.52 6.52 -5.89
CA SER A 7 11.23 5.51 -5.13
C SER A 7 10.61 5.50 -3.74
N LEU A 8 9.36 5.02 -3.66
CA LEU A 8 8.72 4.70 -2.40
C LEU A 8 9.53 3.57 -1.78
N ASP A 9 9.94 3.78 -0.53
CA ASP A 9 10.60 2.74 0.22
C ASP A 9 9.65 1.56 0.43
N LYS A 10 10.24 0.37 0.44
CA LYS A 10 9.49 -0.84 0.74
C LYS A 10 9.03 -0.81 2.20
N PHE A 11 7.81 -1.27 2.43
CA PHE A 11 7.20 -1.34 3.75
C PHE A 11 7.11 -2.79 4.23
N SER A 12 7.84 -3.09 5.31
CA SER A 12 7.91 -4.44 5.90
C SER A 12 6.79 -4.76 6.90
N GLY A 13 5.99 -3.76 7.31
CA GLY A 13 5.00 -3.91 8.39
C GLY A 13 5.42 -3.28 9.72
N ASP A 14 6.46 -2.44 9.74
CA ASP A 14 6.83 -1.67 10.93
C ASP A 14 5.81 -0.56 11.20
N ILE A 15 5.04 -0.69 12.28
CA ILE A 15 4.00 0.27 12.68
C ILE A 15 4.57 1.69 12.84
N CYS A 16 5.82 1.84 13.32
CA CYS A 16 6.45 3.15 13.46
C CYS A 16 6.68 3.81 12.10
N ARG A 17 7.06 3.03 11.09
CA ARG A 17 7.29 3.52 9.72
C ARG A 17 6.03 3.67 8.91
N PHE A 18 4.91 3.06 9.32
CA PHE A 18 3.66 3.17 8.57
C PHE A 18 3.16 4.62 8.45
N GLN A 19 3.41 5.44 9.47
CA GLN A 19 3.04 6.87 9.46
C GLN A 19 3.84 7.68 8.44
N GLU A 20 5.03 7.23 8.05
CA GLU A 20 5.84 7.85 6.99
C GLU A 20 5.51 7.25 5.62
N PHE A 21 5.33 5.93 5.55
CA PHE A 21 5.04 5.20 4.32
C PHE A 21 3.66 5.56 3.74
N TRP A 22 2.61 5.54 4.56
CA TRP A 22 1.24 5.65 4.08
C TRP A 22 0.97 6.98 3.35
N PRO A 23 1.31 8.16 3.90
CA PRO A 23 1.08 9.44 3.21
C PRO A 23 1.82 9.54 1.87
N GLN A 24 3.04 8.98 1.78
CA GLN A 24 3.81 8.97 0.53
C GLN A 24 3.15 8.06 -0.51
N TYR A 25 2.71 6.85 -0.11
CA TYR A 25 1.98 5.95 -0.98
C TYR A 25 0.63 6.53 -1.41
N GLU A 26 -0.07 7.20 -0.49
CA GLU A 26 -1.39 7.77 -0.71
C GLU A 26 -1.35 8.85 -1.80
N ALA A 27 -0.48 9.84 -1.65
CA ALA A 27 -0.30 10.93 -2.61
C ALA A 27 0.24 10.47 -3.97
N ALA A 28 1.11 9.45 -3.98
CA ALA A 28 1.75 8.96 -5.20
C ALA A 28 0.86 8.04 -6.04
N ILE A 29 0.13 7.15 -5.38
CA ILE A 29 -0.53 5.99 -6.00
C ILE A 29 -2.03 5.94 -5.65
N HIS A 30 -2.41 6.05 -4.38
CA HIS A 30 -3.80 5.87 -3.96
C HIS A 30 -4.73 6.93 -4.55
N GLU A 31 -4.33 8.20 -4.45
CA GLU A 31 -5.08 9.38 -4.92
C GLU A 31 -4.86 9.65 -6.42
N ASN A 32 -3.99 8.87 -7.08
CA ASN A 32 -3.73 9.06 -8.50
C ASN A 32 -4.90 8.54 -9.35
N GLU A 33 -5.70 9.45 -9.90
CA GLU A 33 -6.86 9.15 -10.76
C GLU A 33 -6.48 8.56 -12.13
N ASN A 34 -5.21 8.67 -12.53
CA ASN A 34 -4.72 8.07 -13.78
C ASN A 34 -4.41 6.57 -13.65
N LEU A 35 -4.46 6.02 -12.44
CA LEU A 35 -4.22 4.60 -12.18
C LEU A 35 -5.53 3.89 -11.88
N GLN A 36 -5.73 2.74 -12.50
CA GLN A 36 -6.83 1.85 -12.13
C GLN A 36 -6.54 1.14 -10.80
N ASP A 37 -7.58 0.72 -10.08
CA ASP A 37 -7.43 0.03 -8.80
C ASP A 37 -6.54 -1.21 -8.87
N ILE A 38 -6.56 -1.95 -9.99
CA ILE A 38 -5.67 -3.10 -10.19
C ILE A 38 -4.20 -2.70 -10.37
N GLU A 39 -3.93 -1.55 -11.00
CA GLU A 39 -2.57 -1.01 -11.11
C GLU A 39 -2.09 -0.52 -9.76
N LYS A 40 -2.94 0.21 -9.01
CA LYS A 40 -2.67 0.61 -7.63
C LYS A 40 -2.37 -0.62 -6.76
N PHE A 41 -3.15 -1.69 -6.90
CA PHE A 41 -2.94 -2.89 -6.12
C PHE A 41 -1.62 -3.60 -6.48
N ASN A 42 -1.25 -3.63 -7.76
CA ASN A 42 0.04 -4.13 -8.19
C ASN A 42 1.20 -3.35 -7.55
N TYR A 43 1.14 -2.01 -7.58
CA TYR A 43 2.13 -1.16 -6.92
C TYR A 43 2.18 -1.43 -5.41
N LEU A 44 1.02 -1.49 -4.75
CA LEU A 44 0.93 -1.82 -3.33
C LEU A 44 1.65 -3.14 -3.03
N LYS A 45 1.31 -4.23 -3.72
CA LYS A 45 1.94 -5.54 -3.51
C LYS A 45 3.45 -5.53 -3.76
N SER A 46 3.93 -4.74 -4.72
CA SER A 46 5.36 -4.61 -5.03
C SER A 46 6.15 -3.84 -3.97
N LEU A 47 5.50 -2.95 -3.22
CA LEU A 47 6.11 -2.13 -2.18
C LEU A 47 6.06 -2.79 -0.81
N LEU A 48 5.21 -3.79 -0.61
CA LEU A 48 5.09 -4.49 0.65
C LEU A 48 6.07 -5.66 0.76
N THR A 49 6.66 -5.83 1.95
CA THR A 49 7.49 -6.98 2.30
C THR A 49 7.07 -7.55 3.64
N ASP A 50 7.63 -8.71 4.00
CA ASP A 50 7.52 -9.32 5.32
C ASP A 50 6.09 -9.38 5.88
N SER A 51 5.86 -8.73 7.02
CA SER A 51 4.58 -8.75 7.72
C SER A 51 3.47 -8.02 6.96
N ALA A 52 3.81 -6.94 6.26
CA ALA A 52 2.85 -6.20 5.46
C ALA A 52 2.43 -6.97 4.19
N ALA A 53 3.37 -7.62 3.50
CA ALA A 53 3.06 -8.48 2.37
C ALA A 53 2.21 -9.68 2.80
N THR A 54 2.56 -10.29 3.94
CA THR A 54 1.82 -11.43 4.51
C THR A 54 0.38 -11.04 4.85
N ALA A 55 0.14 -9.82 5.36
CA ALA A 55 -1.18 -9.34 5.75
C ALA A 55 -2.22 -9.37 4.61
N ILE A 56 -1.79 -9.18 3.37
CA ILE A 56 -2.66 -9.13 2.19
C ILE A 56 -2.40 -10.27 1.20
N SER A 57 -1.54 -11.23 1.56
CA SER A 57 -1.08 -12.31 0.68
C SER A 57 -2.23 -13.20 0.17
N GLY A 58 -3.27 -13.39 0.99
CA GLY A 58 -4.47 -14.17 0.64
C GLY A 58 -5.43 -13.44 -0.29
N LEU A 59 -5.19 -12.18 -0.65
CA LEU A 59 -6.05 -11.42 -1.54
C LEU A 59 -5.61 -11.60 -3.02
N PRO A 60 -6.51 -12.13 -3.88
CA PRO A 60 -6.30 -12.13 -5.33
C PRO A 60 -6.11 -10.70 -5.84
N LEU A 61 -5.21 -10.53 -6.81
CA LEU A 61 -4.94 -9.24 -7.46
C LEU A 61 -6.13 -8.86 -8.36
N THR A 62 -7.15 -8.25 -7.76
CA THR A 62 -8.36 -7.76 -8.44
C THR A 62 -8.69 -6.35 -7.97
N PRO A 63 -9.40 -5.54 -8.79
CA PRO A 63 -9.80 -4.17 -8.42
C PRO A 63 -10.60 -4.16 -7.10
N GLU A 64 -11.53 -5.11 -6.95
CA GLU A 64 -12.42 -5.23 -5.78
C GLU A 64 -11.65 -5.46 -4.47
N ASN A 65 -10.53 -6.17 -4.53
CA ASN A 65 -9.73 -6.48 -3.35
C ASN A 65 -8.71 -5.40 -3.00
N TYR A 66 -8.48 -4.42 -3.87
CA TYR A 66 -7.57 -3.31 -3.58
C TYR A 66 -8.00 -2.54 -2.32
N ARG A 67 -9.28 -2.17 -2.25
CA ARG A 67 -9.83 -1.43 -1.09
C ARG A 67 -9.69 -2.23 0.21
N LYS A 68 -9.99 -3.54 0.16
CA LYS A 68 -9.81 -4.44 1.30
C LYS A 68 -8.34 -4.53 1.74
N ALA A 69 -7.41 -4.59 0.79
CA ALA A 69 -5.98 -4.60 1.08
C ALA A 69 -5.54 -3.33 1.82
N VAL A 70 -6.01 -2.16 1.38
CA VAL A 70 -5.76 -0.86 2.05
C VAL A 70 -6.33 -0.85 3.46
N GLU A 71 -7.58 -1.29 3.64
CA GLU A 71 -8.23 -1.35 4.95
C GLU A 71 -7.46 -2.24 5.94
N ILE A 72 -7.04 -3.44 5.51
CA ILE A 72 -6.23 -4.35 6.32
C ILE A 72 -4.91 -3.71 6.74
N LEU A 73 -4.23 -3.01 5.83
CA LEU A 73 -2.97 -2.34 6.14
C LEU A 73 -3.15 -1.20 7.14
N LYS A 74 -4.17 -0.35 6.94
CA LYS A 74 -4.51 0.75 7.87
C LYS A 74 -4.93 0.22 9.23
N GLU A 75 -5.71 -0.86 9.30
CA GLU A 75 -6.14 -1.45 10.57
C GLU A 75 -4.97 -2.06 11.35
N ARG A 76 -4.09 -2.78 10.65
CA ARG A 76 -2.99 -3.53 11.27
C ARG A 76 -1.78 -2.66 11.62
N PHE A 77 -1.48 -1.66 10.80
CA PHE A 77 -0.27 -0.84 10.92
C PHE A 77 -0.53 0.66 11.12
N GLY A 78 -1.76 1.13 10.89
CA GLY A 78 -2.14 2.55 11.00
C GLY A 78 -2.52 3.02 12.40
N LYS A 79 -2.66 2.11 13.38
CA LYS A 79 -2.96 2.48 14.76
C LYS A 79 -1.73 3.15 15.40
N LYS A 80 -1.83 4.44 15.71
CA LYS A 80 -0.90 5.09 16.63
C LYS A 80 -1.04 4.41 17.99
N LYS A 81 0.05 3.86 18.53
CA LYS A 81 0.10 3.49 19.94
C LYS A 81 -0.10 4.78 20.74
N PHE A 82 -1.19 4.83 21.49
CA PHE A 82 -1.40 5.81 22.56
C PHE A 82 -0.55 5.41 23.77
#